data_AF-A0A829WA39-F1
#
_entry.id   AF-A0A829WA39-F1
#
_cell.length_a   1.000
_cell.length_b   1.000
_cell.length_c   1.000
_cell.angle_alpha   90.00
_cell.angle_beta   90.00
_cell.angle_gamma   90.00
#
_symmetry.space_group_name_H-M   'P 1'
#
loop_
_entity.id
_entity.type
_entity.pdbx_description
1 polymer ?
#
loop_
_entity_poly.entity_id
_entity_poly.type
_entity_poly.pdbx_seq_one_letter_code
_entity_poly.pdbx_strand_id
1 'polypeptide(L)'
;MTIPKYVQELMQRSQYEFNHHYYSKYKDNYAVGYTIEIEKSSTYGYAETLLAEIERLKKWVERQAGGEMIILEFPKETHYRRQYAVVTIFDPVMKYLESYIPSEEERKAKRKRVYS
;
A
#
# COMPACT_ATOMS: atom_id res chain seq x y z
N MET A 1 -19.66 2.41 4.92
CA MET A 1 -18.90 1.98 3.72
C MET A 1 -18.48 0.54 3.92
N THR A 2 -18.75 -0.36 2.97
CA THR A 2 -18.29 -1.75 3.04
C THR A 2 -16.96 -1.88 2.30
N ILE A 3 -15.88 -2.26 3.00
CA ILE A 3 -14.56 -2.41 2.39
C ILE A 3 -14.45 -3.79 1.73
N PRO A 4 -14.21 -3.89 0.41
CA PRO A 4 -14.07 -5.17 -0.27
C PRO A 4 -12.86 -5.97 0.24
N LYS A 5 -12.97 -7.31 0.20
CA LYS A 5 -11.91 -8.21 0.68
C LYS A 5 -10.54 -7.94 0.04
N TYR A 6 -10.49 -7.70 -1.28
CA TYR A 6 -9.22 -7.41 -1.96
C TYR A 6 -8.54 -6.13 -1.46
N VAL A 7 -9.31 -5.13 -1.01
CA VAL A 7 -8.77 -3.90 -0.41
C VAL A 7 -8.19 -4.21 0.96
N GLN A 8 -8.90 -5.01 1.77
CA GLN A 8 -8.40 -5.46 3.07
C GLN A 8 -7.10 -6.27 2.91
N GLU A 9 -7.02 -7.16 1.92
CA GLU A 9 -5.83 -7.96 1.61
C GLU A 9 -4.64 -7.10 1.12
N LEU A 10 -4.90 -5.98 0.42
CA LEU A 10 -3.86 -5.01 0.08
C LEU A 10 -3.37 -4.27 1.32
N MET A 11 -4.27 -3.84 2.21
CA MET A 11 -3.89 -3.16 3.46
C MET A 11 -3.13 -4.09 4.41
N GLN A 12 -3.47 -5.39 4.44
CA GLN A 12 -2.72 -6.37 5.22
C GLN A 12 -1.27 -6.58 4.74
N ARG A 13 -0.98 -6.18 3.49
CA ARG A 13 0.37 -6.17 2.88
C ARG A 13 1.02 -4.79 2.93
N SER A 14 0.35 -3.79 3.51
CA SER A 14 0.85 -2.44 3.54
C SER A 14 1.60 -2.12 4.83
N GLN A 15 2.35 -1.02 4.80
CA GLN A 15 2.97 -0.39 5.94
C GLN A 15 3.00 1.11 5.74
N TYR A 16 2.95 1.87 6.83
CA TYR A 16 3.27 3.30 6.77
C TYR A 16 4.71 3.50 6.34
N GLU A 17 4.92 4.49 5.48
CA GLU A 17 6.27 4.90 5.13
C GLU A 17 6.82 5.82 6.23
N PHE A 18 7.93 5.43 6.86
CA PHE A 18 8.65 6.21 7.87
C PHE A 18 9.93 6.87 7.33
N ASN A 19 10.39 6.50 6.13
CA ASN A 19 11.68 6.86 5.57
C ASN A 19 11.59 7.96 4.48
N HIS A 20 10.98 9.07 4.88
CA HIS A 20 10.71 10.30 4.10
C HIS A 20 11.86 10.78 3.18
N HIS A 21 13.10 10.45 3.52
CA HIS A 21 14.30 10.81 2.75
C HIS A 21 14.33 10.24 1.33
N TYR A 22 13.71 9.08 1.07
CA TYR A 22 13.73 8.46 -0.26
C TYR A 22 12.80 9.14 -1.28
N TYR A 23 11.82 9.91 -0.81
CA TYR A 23 10.73 10.46 -1.62
C TYR A 23 10.67 11.98 -1.64
N SER A 24 11.81 12.64 -1.44
CA SER A 24 11.93 14.11 -1.50
C SER A 24 11.42 14.73 -2.81
N LYS A 25 11.39 13.96 -3.90
CA LYS A 25 10.82 14.34 -5.21
C LYS A 25 9.28 14.41 -5.24
N TYR A 26 8.60 13.91 -4.21
CA TYR A 26 7.14 13.87 -4.09
C TYR A 26 6.59 14.69 -2.92
N LYS A 27 7.38 15.66 -2.40
CA LYS A 27 7.06 16.46 -1.20
C LYS A 27 5.64 17.02 -1.16
N ASP A 28 5.07 17.39 -2.30
CA ASP A 28 3.72 17.99 -2.36
C ASP A 28 2.59 16.97 -2.16
N ASN A 29 2.82 15.69 -2.47
CA ASN A 29 1.82 14.61 -2.42
C ASN A 29 2.13 13.53 -1.38
N TYR A 30 3.29 13.64 -0.71
CA TYR A 30 3.62 12.82 0.45
C TYR A 30 2.95 13.41 1.68
N ALA A 31 2.20 12.59 2.42
CA ALA A 31 1.57 13.02 3.65
C ALA A 31 1.80 11.96 4.75
N VAL A 32 2.52 12.37 5.81
CA VAL A 32 2.78 11.52 6.98
C VAL A 32 1.45 11.05 7.57
N GLY A 33 1.30 9.75 7.77
CA GLY A 33 0.04 9.13 8.26
C GLY A 33 -0.97 8.80 7.16
N TYR A 34 -0.68 9.10 5.89
CA TYR A 34 -1.54 8.80 4.73
C TYR A 34 -0.80 8.05 3.63
N THR A 35 0.52 8.22 3.57
CA THR A 35 1.39 7.52 2.62
C THR A 35 1.76 6.13 3.15
N ILE A 36 1.48 5.11 2.34
CA ILE A 36 1.73 3.71 2.64
C ILE A 36 2.50 3.05 1.50
N GLU A 37 3.32 2.08 1.83
CA GLU A 37 3.90 1.14 0.90
C GLU A 37 3.04 -0.11 0.85
N ILE A 38 2.75 -0.63 -0.34
CA ILE A 38 1.97 -1.86 -0.54
C ILE A 38 2.87 -2.90 -1.21
N GLU A 39 3.15 -3.99 -0.51
CA GLU A 39 4.01 -5.08 -0.99
C GLU A 39 3.31 -5.96 -2.04
N LYS A 40 4.07 -6.46 -3.02
CA LYS A 40 3.63 -7.56 -3.87
C LYS A 40 3.16 -8.76 -3.02
N SER A 41 2.15 -9.47 -3.50
CA SER A 41 1.61 -10.65 -2.82
C SER A 41 2.61 -11.80 -2.70
N SER A 42 3.59 -11.85 -3.62
CA SER A 42 4.66 -12.84 -3.64
C SER A 42 5.92 -12.26 -4.29
N THR A 43 7.09 -12.70 -3.83
CA THR A 43 8.38 -12.43 -4.48
C THR A 43 8.39 -12.88 -5.94
N TYR A 44 7.64 -13.93 -6.27
CA TYR A 44 7.54 -14.49 -7.61
C TYR A 44 6.51 -13.79 -8.52
N GLY A 45 5.70 -12.89 -7.95
CA GLY A 45 4.69 -12.15 -8.69
C GLY A 45 5.29 -11.07 -9.58
N TYR A 46 4.65 -10.84 -10.74
CA TYR A 46 5.00 -9.79 -11.67
C TYR A 46 4.64 -8.41 -11.13
N ALA A 47 5.47 -7.40 -11.44
CA ALA A 47 5.18 -6.02 -11.09
C ALA A 47 3.86 -5.54 -11.72
N GLU A 48 3.53 -5.97 -12.95
CA GLU A 48 2.25 -5.64 -13.60
C GLU A 48 1.02 -6.12 -12.81
N THR A 49 1.12 -7.24 -12.10
CA THR A 49 0.04 -7.71 -11.24
C THR A 49 -0.21 -6.73 -10.09
N LEU A 50 0.86 -6.26 -9.44
CA LEU A 50 0.74 -5.21 -8.42
C LEU A 50 0.18 -3.92 -9.03
N LEU A 51 0.53 -3.55 -10.26
CA LEU A 51 0.01 -2.34 -10.91
C LEU A 51 -1.51 -2.43 -11.06
N ALA A 52 -2.00 -3.56 -11.58
CA ALA A 52 -3.43 -3.81 -11.72
C ALA A 52 -4.15 -3.78 -10.36
N GLU A 53 -3.54 -4.33 -9.30
CA GLU A 53 -4.08 -4.25 -7.93
C GLU A 53 -4.18 -2.80 -7.44
N ILE A 54 -3.14 -1.99 -7.64
CA ILE A 54 -3.07 -0.58 -7.21
C ILE A 54 -4.03 0.30 -8.02
N GLU A 55 -4.14 0.10 -9.33
CA GLU A 55 -5.11 0.81 -10.16
C GLU A 55 -6.55 0.45 -9.78
N ARG A 56 -6.81 -0.81 -9.45
CA ARG A 56 -8.11 -1.26 -8.95
C ARG A 56 -8.43 -0.60 -7.61
N LEU A 57 -7.44 -0.52 -6.71
CA LEU A 57 -7.57 0.19 -5.44
C LEU A 57 -7.89 1.67 -5.67
N LYS A 58 -7.13 2.37 -6.52
CA LYS A 58 -7.35 3.79 -6.86
C LYS A 58 -8.77 4.04 -7.37
N LYS A 59 -9.23 3.24 -8.34
CA LYS A 59 -10.61 3.33 -8.86
C LYS A 59 -11.66 3.11 -7.77
N TRP A 60 -11.39 2.26 -6.79
CA TRP A 60 -12.32 2.05 -5.68
C TRP A 60 -12.30 3.19 -4.67
N VAL A 61 -11.12 3.72 -4.32
CA VAL A 61 -10.97 4.89 -3.45
C VAL A 61 -11.70 6.10 -4.04
N GLU A 62 -11.44 6.41 -5.32
CA GLU A 62 -12.02 7.57 -6.01
C GLU A 62 -13.53 7.49 -6.22
N ARG A 63 -14.13 6.30 -6.06
CA ARG A 63 -15.60 6.13 -6.06
C ARG A 63 -16.24 6.42 -4.71
N GLN A 64 -15.46 6.50 -3.64
CA GLN A 64 -15.97 6.86 -2.32
C GLN A 64 -16.16 8.38 -2.24
N ALA A 65 -17.13 8.83 -1.45
CA ALA A 65 -17.35 10.25 -1.24
C ALA A 65 -16.11 10.90 -0.58
N GLY A 66 -15.48 11.84 -1.28
CA GLY A 66 -14.25 12.50 -0.83
C GLY A 66 -13.00 11.61 -0.91
N GLY A 67 -13.06 10.47 -1.60
CA GLY A 67 -11.90 9.59 -1.74
C GLY A 67 -10.91 10.10 -2.77
N GLU A 68 -9.65 10.27 -2.35
CA GLU A 68 -8.54 10.65 -3.22
C GLU A 68 -7.35 9.73 -2.96
N MET A 69 -6.70 9.28 -4.03
CA MET A 69 -5.51 8.45 -3.95
C MET A 69 -4.50 8.86 -5.03
N ILE A 70 -3.25 9.07 -4.63
CA ILE A 70 -2.13 9.39 -5.52
C ILE A 70 -1.15 8.22 -5.51
N ILE A 71 -0.76 7.77 -6.69
CA ILE A 71 0.33 6.79 -6.85
C ILE A 71 1.62 7.59 -6.97
N LEU A 72 2.50 7.50 -5.98
CA LEU A 72 3.78 8.22 -5.95
C LEU A 72 4.84 7.44 -6.73
N GLU A 73 5.01 6.16 -6.40
CA GLU A 73 6.00 5.31 -7.04
C GLU A 73 5.44 3.91 -7.33
N PHE A 74 5.92 3.34 -8.43
CA PHE A 74 5.61 1.98 -8.84
C PHE A 74 6.90 1.26 -9.24
N PRO A 75 7.10 -0.01 -8.84
CA PRO A 75 8.29 -0.76 -9.22
C PRO A 75 8.30 -1.01 -10.73
N LYS A 76 9.38 -0.59 -11.39
CA LYS A 76 9.56 -0.75 -12.85
C LYS A 76 10.28 -2.03 -13.24
N GLU A 77 10.96 -2.67 -12.29
CA GLU A 77 11.69 -3.91 -12.55
C GLU A 77 10.76 -5.12 -12.49
N THR A 78 10.94 -6.07 -13.39
CA THR A 78 10.07 -7.26 -13.55
C THR A 78 10.54 -8.49 -12.76
N HIS A 79 11.68 -8.42 -12.06
CA HIS A 79 12.32 -9.60 -11.47
C HIS A 79 11.86 -9.98 -10.05
N TYR A 80 12.13 -11.25 -9.70
CA TYR A 80 11.81 -11.90 -8.43
C TYR A 80 12.44 -11.25 -7.20
N ARG A 81 11.85 -10.17 -6.73
CA ARG A 81 12.26 -9.44 -5.51
C ARG A 81 11.03 -8.93 -4.76
N ARG A 82 11.21 -8.62 -3.47
CA ARG A 82 10.24 -7.82 -2.72
C ARG A 82 10.24 -6.41 -3.30
N GLN A 83 9.08 -6.01 -3.78
CA GLN A 83 8.86 -4.71 -4.38
C GLN A 83 7.57 -4.13 -3.80
N TYR A 84 7.51 -2.81 -3.76
CA TYR A 84 6.43 -2.08 -3.14
C TYR A 84 5.98 -0.96 -4.08
N ALA A 85 4.69 -0.71 -4.11
CA ALA A 85 4.15 0.54 -4.66
C ALA A 85 3.97 1.53 -3.52
N VAL A 86 4.28 2.80 -3.76
CA VAL A 86 4.10 3.87 -2.78
C VAL A 86 2.91 4.71 -3.18
N VAL A 87 1.94 4.83 -2.28
CA VAL A 87 0.67 5.51 -2.54
C VAL A 87 0.30 6.39 -1.36
N THR A 88 -0.35 7.51 -1.63
CA THR A 88 -1.00 8.35 -0.62
C THR A 88 -2.50 8.17 -0.77
N ILE A 89 -3.19 7.82 0.31
CA ILE A 89 -4.65 7.74 0.36
C ILE A 89 -5.12 8.80 1.35
N PHE A 90 -5.95 9.73 0.92
CA PHE A 90 -6.42 10.82 1.77
C PHE A 90 -7.69 10.46 2.56
N ASP A 91 -7.97 11.30 3.55
CA ASP A 91 -9.23 11.26 4.28
C ASP A 91 -10.42 11.64 3.40
N PRO A 92 -11.60 11.04 3.63
CA PRO A 92 -11.94 10.20 4.78
C PRO A 92 -11.63 8.70 4.59
N VAL A 93 -11.16 8.28 3.41
CA VAL A 93 -11.01 6.84 3.09
C VAL A 93 -9.92 6.19 3.94
N MET A 94 -8.81 6.89 4.17
CA MET A 94 -7.68 6.38 4.94
C MET A 94 -8.07 5.95 6.36
N LYS A 95 -8.88 6.75 7.06
CA LYS A 95 -9.45 6.42 8.39
C LYS A 95 -10.16 5.07 8.46
N TYR A 96 -10.74 4.59 7.37
CA TYR A 96 -11.36 3.27 7.36
C TYR A 96 -10.36 2.15 7.02
N LEU A 97 -9.33 2.46 6.24
CA LEU A 97 -8.32 1.50 5.79
C LEU A 97 -7.24 1.23 6.85
N GLU A 98 -6.92 2.21 7.69
CA GLU A 98 -5.85 2.11 8.70
C GLU A 98 -6.01 0.89 9.63
N SER A 99 -7.25 0.53 9.97
CA SER A 99 -7.56 -0.63 10.82
C SER A 99 -7.15 -1.99 10.22
N TYR A 100 -6.91 -2.05 8.91
CA TYR A 100 -6.45 -3.25 8.22
C TYR A 100 -4.93 -3.26 7.99
N ILE A 101 -4.24 -2.16 8.29
CA ILE A 101 -2.79 -2.05 8.19
C ILE A 101 -2.20 -2.69 9.46
N PRO A 102 -1.42 -3.77 9.35
CA PRO A 102 -0.89 -4.43 10.53
C PRO A 102 0.16 -3.57 11.21
N SER A 103 0.18 -3.62 12.53
CA SER A 103 1.23 -3.01 13.35
C SER A 103 2.60 -3.61 13.06
N GLU A 104 3.66 -2.90 13.45
CA GLU A 104 5.03 -3.38 13.27
C GLU A 104 5.26 -4.73 13.98
N GLU A 105 4.65 -4.92 15.14
CA GLU A 105 4.72 -6.16 15.93
C GLU A 105 4.05 -7.33 15.20
N GLU A 106 2.84 -7.14 14.67
CA GLU A 106 2.12 -8.15 13.90
C GLU A 106 2.89 -8.55 12.63
N ARG A 107 3.55 -7.58 11.98
CA ARG A 107 4.39 -7.85 10.81
C ARG A 107 5.64 -8.65 11.17
N LYS A 108 6.31 -8.31 12.27
CA LYS A 108 7.45 -9.08 12.81
C LYS A 108 7.02 -10.51 13.16
N ALA A 109 5.86 -10.69 13.78
CA ALA A 109 5.33 -12.00 14.14
C ALA A 109 5.00 -12.86 12.89
N LYS A 110 4.34 -12.27 11.87
CA LYS A 110 4.07 -12.95 10.60
C LYS A 110 5.35 -13.39 9.90
N ARG A 111 6.38 -12.54 9.88
CA ARG A 111 7.69 -12.88 9.28
C ARG A 111 8.35 -14.04 10.00
N LYS A 112 8.35 -14.08 11.35
CA LYS A 112 8.94 -15.18 12.12
C LYS A 112 8.30 -16.54 11.84
N ARG A 113 6.97 -16.60 11.68
CA ARG A 113 6.24 -17.86 11.39
C ARG A 113 6.56 -18.47 10.01
N VAL A 114 7.07 -17.70 9.05
CA VAL A 114 7.44 -18.21 7.73
C VAL A 114 8.80 -18.92 7.75
N TYR A 115 9.63 -18.69 8.78
CA TYR A 115 10.97 -19.25 8.91
C TYR A 115 11.11 -20.27 10.06
N SER A 116 9.99 -20.72 10.65
CA SER A 116 9.92 -21.79 11.67
C SER A 116 9.27 -23.03 11.06
#